data_AF-A0A7J4CTL1-F1
#
_entry.id   AF-A0A7J4CTL1-F1
#
_cell.length_a   1.000
_cell.length_b   1.000
_cell.length_c   1.000
_cell.angle_alpha   90.00
_cell.angle_beta   90.00
_cell.angle_gamma   90.00
#
_symmetry.space_group_name_H-M   'P 1'
#
loop_
_entity.id
_entity.type
_entity.pdbx_description
1 polymer ?
#
loop_
_entity_poly.entity_id
_entity_poly.type
_entity_poly.pdbx_seq_one_letter_code
_entity_poly.pdbx_strand_id
1 'polypeptide(L)'
;ADIVLSGRVADASLIVGPMLHAEGWAKNAATADLPLCSPIESWAPMEVLHPLDIVAGWTLAGHLIECGAQVTGGNADSWAEINDLVNLGYPIAEIAADGSSVITKPEGSGGAVTRANVAEQMLYEIGDPASYFTPDVILDITAVSLDEIGPDRVAVAGARGRPRPDNLKVSSCYSDGWFASATLLVPGPQAIAKAKATDYILNSRLAGLEELVIHTELLGTGITMPKGGIELQEDLPEVMIRWSVKSPNRTDVEIFGKSVAPLVLTGPAGVSGYSARPRPRSQLRFVPLLVNRETVEARVDIPMLRTLRKALTERRPDLEARVFNRLQRISENENRIITKRIAGRVLRGLERPIGRGKVD
;
A
#
# COMPACT_ATOMS: atom_id res chain seq x y z
N ALA A 1 -6.76 -22.98 3.10
CA ALA A 1 -6.32 -22.42 4.40
C ALA A 1 -7.42 -21.50 4.90
N ASP A 2 -7.68 -21.44 6.20
CA ASP A 2 -8.76 -20.59 6.74
C ASP A 2 -8.34 -19.10 6.78
N ILE A 3 -7.04 -18.82 6.83
CA ILE A 3 -6.46 -17.47 6.84
C ILE A 3 -5.17 -17.46 6.01
N VAL A 4 -5.00 -16.46 5.16
CA VAL A 4 -3.75 -16.17 4.45
C VAL A 4 -3.16 -14.88 5.00
N LEU A 5 -1.95 -14.96 5.57
CA LEU A 5 -1.18 -13.81 6.01
C LEU A 5 0.03 -13.68 5.09
N SER A 6 0.10 -12.57 4.37
CA SER A 6 1.22 -12.25 3.51
C SER A 6 1.84 -10.92 3.91
N GLY A 7 3.13 -10.77 3.59
CA GLY A 7 3.86 -9.52 3.77
C GLY A 7 3.73 -8.64 2.54
N ARG A 8 4.86 -8.42 1.85
CA ARG A 8 4.94 -7.60 0.63
C ARG A 8 4.42 -8.36 -0.59
N VAL A 9 3.11 -8.34 -0.80
CA VAL A 9 2.48 -8.72 -2.07
C VAL A 9 1.94 -7.49 -2.77
N ALA A 10 1.66 -7.59 -4.08
CA ALA A 10 0.90 -6.56 -4.76
C ALA A 10 -0.54 -6.56 -4.22
N ASP A 11 -1.03 -5.38 -3.82
CA ASP A 11 -2.28 -5.23 -3.08
C ASP A 11 -3.48 -5.80 -3.86
N ALA A 12 -3.66 -5.41 -5.12
CA ALA A 12 -4.69 -5.96 -6.01
C ALA A 12 -4.57 -7.48 -6.26
N SER A 13 -3.34 -8.02 -6.28
CA SER A 13 -3.10 -9.44 -6.61
C SER A 13 -3.18 -10.37 -5.40
N LEU A 14 -3.24 -9.84 -4.17
CA LEU A 14 -3.36 -10.64 -2.95
C LEU A 14 -4.58 -11.56 -2.98
N ILE A 15 -5.65 -11.16 -3.68
CA ILE A 15 -6.91 -11.92 -3.77
C ILE A 15 -6.82 -13.12 -4.71
N VAL A 16 -6.01 -13.04 -5.76
CA VAL A 16 -5.93 -14.08 -6.80
C VAL A 16 -5.51 -15.42 -6.20
N GLY A 17 -4.50 -15.44 -5.33
CA GLY A 17 -4.02 -16.67 -4.67
C GLY A 17 -5.09 -17.43 -3.88
N PRO A 18 -5.80 -16.77 -2.94
CA PRO A 18 -6.97 -17.34 -2.27
C PRO A 18 -8.05 -17.88 -3.22
N MET A 19 -8.37 -17.15 -4.30
CA MET A 19 -9.36 -17.60 -5.28
C MET A 19 -8.90 -18.86 -6.03
N LEU A 20 -7.62 -18.92 -6.47
CA LEU A 20 -7.05 -20.13 -7.06
C LEU A 20 -7.13 -21.35 -6.14
N HIS A 21 -6.97 -21.15 -4.83
CA HIS A 21 -7.12 -22.22 -3.85
C HIS A 21 -8.59 -22.61 -3.69
N ALA A 22 -9.48 -21.63 -3.50
CA ALA A 22 -10.91 -21.85 -3.25
C ALA A 22 -11.59 -22.57 -4.42
N GLU A 23 -11.28 -22.15 -5.65
CA GLU A 23 -11.83 -22.72 -6.89
C GLU A 23 -11.07 -23.96 -7.38
N GLY A 24 -10.08 -24.43 -6.62
CA GLY A 24 -9.37 -25.69 -6.90
C GLY A 24 -8.33 -25.64 -8.02
N TRP A 25 -8.03 -24.47 -8.59
CA TRP A 25 -7.01 -24.30 -9.64
C TRP A 25 -5.63 -24.71 -9.14
N ALA A 26 -5.25 -24.29 -7.93
CA ALA A 26 -3.99 -24.68 -7.32
C ALA A 26 -3.88 -26.22 -7.12
N LYS A 27 -5.00 -26.89 -6.81
CA LYS A 27 -5.06 -28.35 -6.67
C LYS A 27 -4.93 -29.04 -8.03
N ASN A 28 -5.55 -28.49 -9.07
CA ASN A 28 -5.42 -28.99 -10.44
C ASN A 28 -3.96 -28.92 -10.91
N ALA A 29 -3.30 -27.78 -10.72
CA ALA A 29 -1.88 -27.60 -11.03
C ALA A 29 -0.97 -28.59 -10.30
N ALA A 30 -1.21 -28.80 -9.00
CA ALA A 30 -0.47 -29.78 -8.21
C ALA A 30 -0.71 -31.23 -8.68
N THR A 31 -1.92 -31.56 -9.13
CA THR A 31 -2.27 -32.89 -9.64
C THR A 31 -1.62 -33.15 -11.00
N ALA A 32 -1.49 -32.10 -11.83
CA ALA A 32 -0.84 -32.14 -13.13
C ALA A 32 0.69 -31.96 -13.07
N ASP A 33 1.28 -31.85 -11.87
CA ASP A 33 2.71 -31.61 -11.65
C ASP A 33 3.24 -30.37 -12.40
N LEU A 34 2.42 -29.32 -12.48
CA LEU A 34 2.81 -28.07 -13.12
C LEU A 34 3.81 -27.29 -12.25
N PRO A 35 4.84 -26.67 -12.84
CA PRO A 35 5.74 -25.79 -12.09
C PRO A 35 4.96 -24.64 -11.43
N LEU A 36 5.39 -24.22 -10.23
CA LEU A 36 4.79 -23.07 -9.53
C LEU A 36 4.80 -21.79 -10.36
N CYS A 37 5.79 -21.64 -11.25
CA CYS A 37 5.96 -20.50 -12.15
C CYS A 37 5.27 -20.66 -13.50
N SER A 38 4.51 -21.73 -13.72
CA SER A 38 3.74 -21.92 -14.96
C SER A 38 2.64 -20.86 -15.08
N PRO A 39 2.18 -20.52 -16.30
CA PRO A 39 1.10 -19.56 -16.49
C PRO A 39 -0.17 -19.99 -15.74
N ILE A 40 -0.78 -19.07 -15.01
CA ILE A 40 -1.91 -19.33 -14.09
C ILE A 40 -3.14 -19.89 -14.80
N GLU A 41 -3.33 -19.54 -16.08
CA GLU A 41 -4.40 -20.06 -16.92
C GLU A 41 -4.28 -21.57 -17.17
N SER A 42 -3.07 -22.14 -17.08
CA SER A 42 -2.86 -23.59 -17.18
C SER A 42 -3.31 -24.36 -15.94
N TRP A 43 -3.61 -23.65 -14.84
CA TRP A 43 -4.08 -24.24 -13.59
C TRP A 43 -5.60 -24.38 -13.58
N ALA A 44 -6.30 -23.70 -14.50
CA ALA A 44 -7.75 -23.71 -14.55
C ALA A 44 -8.29 -25.12 -14.86
N PRO A 45 -9.46 -25.49 -14.29
CA PRO A 45 -10.21 -26.67 -14.70
C PRO A 45 -10.50 -26.65 -16.21
N MET A 46 -10.58 -27.83 -16.83
CA MET A 46 -10.74 -27.97 -18.28
C MET A 46 -12.04 -27.35 -18.83
N GLU A 47 -13.06 -27.22 -17.98
CA GLU A 47 -14.36 -26.62 -18.28
C GLU A 47 -14.32 -25.07 -18.33
N VAL A 48 -13.25 -24.45 -17.82
CA VAL A 48 -13.10 -23.00 -17.83
C VAL A 48 -12.63 -22.52 -19.20
N LEU A 49 -13.51 -21.85 -19.94
CA LEU A 49 -13.23 -21.38 -21.29
C LEU A 49 -12.32 -20.14 -21.34
N HIS A 50 -12.49 -19.22 -20.39
CA HIS A 50 -11.80 -17.92 -20.36
C HIS A 50 -11.10 -17.70 -19.01
N PRO A 51 -10.07 -18.50 -18.68
CA PRO A 51 -9.42 -18.44 -17.38
C PRO A 51 -8.78 -17.08 -17.08
N LEU A 52 -8.24 -16.40 -18.10
CA LEU A 52 -7.64 -15.08 -17.92
C LEU A 52 -8.68 -14.01 -17.60
N ASP A 53 -9.91 -14.10 -18.13
CA ASP A 53 -10.99 -13.16 -17.79
C ASP A 53 -11.44 -13.34 -16.33
N ILE A 54 -11.46 -14.58 -15.84
CA ILE A 54 -11.75 -14.87 -14.43
C ILE A 54 -10.66 -14.28 -13.52
N VAL A 55 -9.37 -14.51 -13.84
CA VAL A 55 -8.24 -13.95 -13.08
C VAL A 55 -8.25 -12.42 -13.12
N ALA A 56 -8.61 -11.83 -14.26
CA ALA A 56 -8.83 -10.40 -14.41
C ALA A 56 -9.95 -9.88 -13.50
N GLY A 57 -11.08 -10.58 -13.43
CA GLY A 57 -12.17 -10.25 -12.51
C GLY A 57 -11.76 -10.30 -11.03
N TRP A 58 -11.04 -11.34 -10.62
CA TRP A 58 -10.50 -11.44 -9.25
C TRP A 58 -9.47 -10.35 -8.94
N THR A 59 -8.64 -9.99 -9.91
CA THR A 59 -7.66 -8.90 -9.79
C THR A 59 -8.36 -7.55 -9.67
N LEU A 60 -9.41 -7.31 -10.46
CA LEU A 60 -10.24 -6.10 -10.39
C LEU A 60 -10.92 -5.98 -9.02
N ALA A 61 -11.48 -7.07 -8.49
CA ALA A 61 -12.06 -7.07 -7.15
C ALA A 61 -11.01 -6.70 -6.09
N GLY A 62 -9.77 -7.18 -6.23
CA GLY A 62 -8.65 -6.77 -5.38
C GLY A 62 -8.32 -5.29 -5.48
N HIS A 63 -8.20 -4.77 -6.69
CA HIS A 63 -7.97 -3.35 -6.94
C HIS A 63 -9.08 -2.46 -6.34
N LEU A 64 -10.34 -2.89 -6.41
CA LEU A 64 -11.47 -2.13 -5.86
C LEU A 64 -11.47 -2.03 -4.33
N ILE A 65 -10.85 -2.99 -3.63
CA ILE A 65 -10.82 -3.00 -2.16
C ILE A 65 -9.44 -2.64 -1.58
N GLU A 66 -8.50 -2.22 -2.41
CA GLU A 66 -7.19 -1.73 -1.99
C GLU A 66 -7.20 -0.24 -1.64
N CYS A 67 -6.07 0.29 -1.19
CA CYS A 67 -5.86 1.72 -0.90
C CYS A 67 -6.78 2.35 0.18
N GLY A 68 -7.60 1.55 0.87
CA GLY A 68 -8.40 1.99 2.02
C GLY A 68 -9.88 2.05 1.70
N ALA A 69 -10.51 3.20 1.92
CA ALA A 69 -11.97 3.35 1.90
C ALA A 69 -12.46 4.22 0.72
N GLN A 70 -11.71 4.29 -0.37
CA GLN A 70 -12.07 5.15 -1.51
C GLN A 70 -13.36 4.69 -2.19
N VAL A 71 -13.48 3.40 -2.46
CA VAL A 71 -14.68 2.82 -3.10
C VAL A 71 -15.96 2.98 -2.27
N THR A 72 -15.83 3.28 -0.97
CA THR A 72 -16.94 3.54 -0.04
C THR A 72 -17.13 5.04 0.23
N GLY A 73 -16.54 5.93 -0.58
CA GLY A 73 -16.74 7.38 -0.54
C GLY A 73 -15.57 8.20 0.00
N GLY A 74 -14.47 7.57 0.39
CA GLY A 74 -13.20 8.28 0.61
C GLY A 74 -12.65 8.81 -0.72
N ASN A 75 -11.97 9.97 -0.71
CA ASN A 75 -11.41 10.57 -1.95
C ASN A 75 -12.43 10.80 -3.08
N ALA A 76 -13.74 10.74 -2.79
CA ALA A 76 -14.77 10.97 -3.78
C ALA A 76 -14.85 12.46 -4.16
N ASP A 77 -15.08 12.75 -5.43
CA ASP A 77 -15.32 14.14 -5.89
C ASP A 77 -16.55 14.75 -5.20
N SER A 78 -17.55 13.90 -4.96
CA SER A 78 -18.79 14.20 -4.24
C SER A 78 -18.67 14.11 -2.70
N TRP A 79 -17.48 14.32 -2.13
CA TRP A 79 -17.22 14.12 -0.68
C TRP A 79 -18.26 14.80 0.25
N ALA A 80 -18.81 15.93 -0.15
CA ALA A 80 -19.80 16.68 0.64
C ALA A 80 -21.15 15.97 0.78
N GLU A 81 -21.45 15.01 -0.11
CA GLU A 81 -22.67 14.19 -0.12
C GLU A 81 -22.47 12.86 0.64
N ILE A 82 -21.22 12.52 0.98
CA ILE A 82 -20.90 11.28 1.69
C ILE A 82 -21.20 11.43 3.18
N ASN A 83 -22.16 10.64 3.66
CA ASN A 83 -22.55 10.64 5.06
C ASN A 83 -21.49 9.98 5.95
N ASP A 84 -21.29 10.52 7.15
CA ASP A 84 -20.42 9.98 8.20
C ASP A 84 -19.01 9.58 7.71
N LEU A 85 -18.30 10.55 7.12
CA LEU A 85 -16.87 10.42 6.78
C LEU A 85 -15.97 10.10 8.00
N VAL A 86 -16.47 10.29 9.23
CA VAL A 86 -15.74 9.99 10.47
C VAL A 86 -15.63 8.49 10.70
N ASN A 87 -16.70 7.73 10.41
CA ASN A 87 -16.75 6.28 10.59
C ASN A 87 -16.82 5.53 9.25
N LEU A 88 -16.02 5.98 8.28
CA LEU A 88 -16.00 5.42 6.93
C LEU A 88 -15.67 3.91 6.94
N GLY A 89 -16.55 3.10 6.37
CA GLY A 89 -16.34 1.65 6.29
C GLY A 89 -15.30 1.28 5.25
N TYR A 90 -14.41 0.33 5.58
CA TYR A 90 -13.52 -0.26 4.58
C TYR A 90 -14.33 -1.22 3.68
N PRO A 91 -14.01 -1.33 2.40
CA PRO A 91 -14.81 -2.10 1.47
C PRO A 91 -14.71 -3.61 1.67
N ILE A 92 -15.74 -4.29 1.17
CA ILE A 92 -15.86 -5.74 1.09
C ILE A 92 -16.15 -6.07 -0.37
N ALA A 93 -15.40 -7.03 -0.93
CA ALA A 93 -15.75 -7.65 -2.20
C ALA A 93 -16.29 -9.06 -1.95
N GLU A 94 -17.50 -9.30 -2.41
CA GLU A 94 -18.09 -10.64 -2.50
C GLU A 94 -17.77 -11.19 -3.89
N ILE A 95 -16.80 -12.08 -3.99
CA ILE A 95 -16.18 -12.49 -5.26
C ILE A 95 -16.70 -13.86 -5.67
N ALA A 96 -17.14 -13.98 -6.91
CA ALA A 96 -17.63 -15.21 -7.50
C ALA A 96 -16.53 -15.97 -8.27
N ALA A 97 -16.76 -17.27 -8.47
CA ALA A 97 -15.88 -18.17 -9.20
C ALA A 97 -15.68 -17.77 -10.68
N ASP A 98 -16.65 -17.07 -11.27
CA ASP A 98 -16.62 -16.62 -12.68
C ASP A 98 -15.90 -15.27 -12.87
N GLY A 99 -15.33 -14.70 -11.80
CA GLY A 99 -14.64 -13.41 -11.83
C GLY A 99 -15.54 -12.20 -11.59
N SER A 100 -16.87 -12.37 -11.53
CA SER A 100 -17.76 -11.28 -11.10
C SER A 100 -17.64 -11.01 -9.61
N SER A 101 -18.01 -9.80 -9.17
CA SER A 101 -18.04 -9.47 -7.76
C SER A 101 -19.13 -8.46 -7.41
N VAL A 102 -19.51 -8.40 -6.13
CA VAL A 102 -20.30 -7.31 -5.56
C VAL A 102 -19.46 -6.55 -4.57
N ILE A 103 -19.31 -5.25 -4.78
CA ILE A 103 -18.67 -4.35 -3.83
C ILE A 103 -19.71 -3.84 -2.85
N THR A 104 -19.38 -3.91 -1.56
CA THR A 104 -20.23 -3.47 -0.45
C THR A 104 -19.36 -2.92 0.69
N LYS A 105 -19.99 -2.47 1.77
CA LYS A 105 -19.31 -2.05 3.01
C LYS A 105 -19.93 -2.73 4.25
N PRO A 106 -19.23 -2.72 5.40
CA PRO A 106 -19.77 -3.20 6.66
C PRO A 106 -21.10 -2.52 7.01
N GLU A 107 -22.04 -3.31 7.54
CA GLU A 107 -23.32 -2.79 8.02
C GLU A 107 -23.09 -1.81 9.18
N GLY A 108 -23.82 -0.69 9.16
CA GLY A 108 -23.72 0.35 10.19
C GLY A 108 -22.49 1.28 10.08
N SER A 109 -21.59 1.08 9.11
CA SER A 109 -20.51 2.03 8.86
C SER A 109 -20.98 3.24 8.04
N GLY A 110 -20.26 4.35 8.17
CA GLY A 110 -20.40 5.52 7.29
C GLY A 110 -19.92 5.24 5.86
N GLY A 111 -20.00 6.26 5.01
CA GLY A 111 -19.70 6.16 3.58
C GLY A 111 -20.90 5.76 2.73
N ALA A 112 -20.65 5.59 1.43
CA ALA A 112 -21.61 5.08 0.46
C ALA A 112 -20.90 4.28 -0.62
N VAL A 113 -21.46 3.14 -1.02
CA VAL A 113 -21.00 2.39 -2.20
C VAL A 113 -21.97 2.66 -3.36
N THR A 114 -21.54 3.50 -4.28
CA THR A 114 -22.30 3.92 -5.46
C THR A 114 -21.54 3.54 -6.72
N ARG A 115 -22.24 3.49 -7.85
CA ARG A 115 -21.61 3.30 -9.17
C ARG A 115 -20.49 4.32 -9.41
N ALA A 116 -20.68 5.57 -8.98
CA ALA A 116 -19.69 6.63 -9.15
C ALA A 116 -18.41 6.33 -8.36
N ASN A 117 -18.52 6.02 -7.07
CA ASN A 117 -17.37 5.74 -6.21
C ASN A 117 -16.61 4.48 -6.69
N VAL A 118 -17.34 3.47 -7.17
CA VAL A 118 -16.73 2.26 -7.76
C VAL A 118 -16.01 2.58 -9.06
N ALA A 119 -16.57 3.42 -9.92
CA ALA A 119 -15.90 3.86 -11.14
C ALA A 119 -14.64 4.70 -10.88
N GLU A 120 -14.70 5.60 -9.88
CA GLU A 120 -13.56 6.42 -9.47
C GLU A 120 -12.41 5.56 -8.93
N GLN A 121 -12.71 4.59 -8.04
CA GLN A 121 -11.71 3.63 -7.57
C GLN A 121 -11.18 2.76 -8.72
N MET A 122 -12.03 2.28 -9.61
CA MET A 122 -11.63 1.42 -10.74
C MET A 122 -10.61 2.11 -11.67
N LEU A 123 -10.61 3.44 -11.74
CA LEU A 123 -9.68 4.21 -12.58
C LEU A 123 -8.49 4.77 -11.79
N TYR A 124 -8.47 4.60 -10.46
CA TYR A 124 -7.45 5.16 -9.59
C TYR A 124 -6.09 4.53 -9.86
N GLU A 125 -5.06 5.36 -10.03
CA GLU A 125 -3.68 4.93 -10.37
C GLU A 125 -3.54 4.11 -11.68
N ILE A 126 -4.57 4.09 -12.54
CA ILE A 126 -4.54 3.44 -13.84
C ILE A 126 -4.23 4.45 -14.95
N GLY A 127 -3.13 4.20 -15.68
CA GLY A 127 -2.76 5.01 -16.85
C GLY A 127 -3.52 4.63 -18.13
N ASP A 128 -3.52 3.35 -18.50
CA ASP A 128 -4.25 2.81 -19.64
C ASP A 128 -5.29 1.79 -19.16
N PRO A 129 -6.60 2.13 -19.17
CA PRO A 129 -7.68 1.22 -18.78
C PRO A 129 -7.76 -0.06 -19.63
N ALA A 130 -7.21 -0.07 -20.84
CA ALA A 130 -7.16 -1.26 -21.67
C ALA A 130 -5.95 -2.15 -21.34
N SER A 131 -4.98 -1.69 -20.54
CA SER A 131 -3.72 -2.40 -20.31
C SER A 131 -3.15 -2.12 -18.91
N TYR A 132 -3.90 -2.48 -17.86
CA TYR A 132 -3.40 -2.42 -16.49
C TYR A 132 -2.52 -3.64 -16.17
N PHE A 133 -1.21 -3.41 -16.07
CA PHE A 133 -0.23 -4.48 -15.86
C PHE A 133 -0.18 -4.93 -14.40
N THR A 134 -0.53 -6.19 -14.15
CA THR A 134 -0.30 -6.87 -12.86
C THR A 134 0.61 -8.09 -13.03
N PRO A 135 1.15 -8.69 -11.95
CA PRO A 135 2.02 -9.84 -12.04
C PRO A 135 1.40 -11.07 -12.72
N ASP A 136 0.09 -11.29 -12.60
CA ASP A 136 -0.54 -12.54 -13.05
C ASP A 136 -1.40 -12.38 -14.30
N VAL A 137 -1.84 -11.16 -14.62
CA VAL A 137 -2.68 -10.85 -15.78
C VAL A 137 -2.51 -9.39 -16.19
N ILE A 138 -2.57 -9.10 -17.49
CA ILE A 138 -2.77 -7.71 -17.96
C ILE A 138 -4.27 -7.48 -18.04
N LEU A 139 -4.78 -6.63 -17.15
CA LEU A 139 -6.20 -6.35 -16.97
C LEU A 139 -6.68 -5.31 -17.99
N ASP A 140 -7.81 -5.60 -18.63
CA ASP A 140 -8.56 -4.69 -19.49
C ASP A 140 -9.94 -4.44 -18.85
N ILE A 141 -10.17 -3.20 -18.40
CA ILE A 141 -11.41 -2.78 -17.73
C ILE A 141 -12.37 -2.04 -18.67
N THR A 142 -12.06 -1.95 -19.97
CA THR A 142 -12.85 -1.14 -20.91
C THR A 142 -14.26 -1.66 -21.16
N ALA A 143 -14.51 -2.95 -20.88
CA ALA A 143 -15.79 -3.62 -21.03
C ALA A 143 -16.49 -3.92 -19.69
N VAL A 144 -15.97 -3.39 -18.57
CA VAL A 144 -16.55 -3.62 -17.24
C VAL A 144 -17.90 -2.93 -17.10
N SER A 145 -18.90 -3.66 -16.62
CA SER A 145 -20.19 -3.11 -16.20
C SER A 145 -20.21 -2.88 -14.69
N LEU A 146 -20.89 -1.80 -14.28
CA LEU A 146 -21.09 -1.41 -12.88
C LEU A 146 -22.59 -1.18 -12.67
N ASP A 147 -23.25 -2.11 -11.97
CA ASP A 147 -24.69 -2.11 -11.78
C ASP A 147 -25.05 -1.99 -10.29
N GLU A 148 -25.81 -0.97 -9.92
CA GLU A 148 -26.33 -0.82 -8.55
C GLU A 148 -27.46 -1.83 -8.33
N ILE A 149 -27.22 -2.83 -7.48
CA ILE A 149 -28.16 -3.93 -7.22
C ILE A 149 -28.84 -3.80 -5.85
N GLY A 150 -28.54 -2.74 -5.10
CA GLY A 150 -29.15 -2.42 -3.82
C GLY A 150 -28.42 -1.27 -3.12
N PRO A 151 -28.91 -0.86 -1.94
CA PRO A 151 -28.23 0.13 -1.11
C PRO A 151 -26.82 -0.34 -0.78
N ASP A 152 -25.82 0.51 -1.05
CA ASP A 152 -24.40 0.22 -0.83
C ASP A 152 -23.89 -1.06 -1.51
N ARG A 153 -24.48 -1.45 -2.65
CA ARG A 153 -24.12 -2.68 -3.37
C ARG A 153 -24.04 -2.46 -4.87
N VAL A 154 -22.84 -2.63 -5.41
CA VAL A 154 -22.57 -2.50 -6.84
C VAL A 154 -21.99 -3.81 -7.37
N ALA A 155 -22.68 -4.41 -8.32
CA ALA A 155 -22.18 -5.56 -9.07
C ALA A 155 -21.18 -5.10 -10.13
N VAL A 156 -20.09 -5.85 -10.25
CA VAL A 156 -18.96 -5.59 -11.14
C VAL A 156 -18.69 -6.85 -11.96
N ALA A 157 -18.72 -6.73 -13.29
CA ALA A 157 -18.49 -7.85 -14.21
C ALA A 157 -17.89 -7.37 -15.54
N GLY A 158 -17.40 -8.30 -16.36
CA GLY A 158 -16.93 -7.99 -17.72
C GLY A 158 -15.46 -7.58 -17.84
N ALA A 159 -14.66 -7.76 -16.78
CA ALA A 159 -13.22 -7.61 -16.85
C ALA A 159 -12.60 -8.64 -17.80
N ARG A 160 -11.58 -8.24 -18.58
CA ARG A 160 -10.91 -9.12 -19.53
C ARG A 160 -9.43 -9.24 -19.20
N GLY A 161 -8.88 -10.43 -19.42
CA GLY A 161 -7.49 -10.73 -19.14
C GLY A 161 -6.68 -11.01 -20.40
N ARG A 162 -5.47 -10.46 -20.46
CA ARG A 162 -4.43 -10.85 -21.41
C ARG A 162 -3.28 -11.55 -20.68
N PRO A 163 -2.47 -12.35 -21.39
CA PRO A 163 -1.37 -13.08 -20.76
C PRO A 163 -0.47 -12.19 -19.88
N ARG A 164 0.02 -12.76 -18.78
CA ARG A 164 0.93 -12.10 -17.85
C ARG A 164 2.15 -11.50 -18.57
N PRO A 165 2.72 -10.39 -18.07
CA PRO A 165 3.91 -9.80 -18.68
C PRO A 165 5.16 -10.67 -18.50
N ASP A 166 6.07 -10.62 -19.49
CA ASP A 166 7.40 -11.28 -19.44
C ASP A 166 8.30 -10.73 -18.32
N ASN A 167 8.04 -9.50 -17.90
CA ASN A 167 8.80 -8.81 -16.87
C ASN A 167 7.96 -8.52 -15.62
N LEU A 168 8.59 -8.64 -14.46
CA LEU A 168 8.06 -8.20 -13.16
C LEU A 168 8.58 -6.80 -12.82
N LYS A 169 7.73 -5.98 -12.20
CA LYS A 169 8.13 -4.69 -11.63
C LYS A 169 8.79 -4.92 -10.27
N VAL A 170 10.00 -4.42 -10.11
CA VAL A 170 10.73 -4.39 -8.84
C VAL A 170 10.72 -2.97 -8.31
N SER A 171 10.21 -2.84 -7.09
CA SER A 171 10.25 -1.63 -6.27
C SER A 171 11.49 -1.68 -5.38
N SER A 172 12.61 -1.09 -5.83
CA SER A 172 13.86 -1.04 -5.08
C SER A 172 14.10 0.34 -4.47
N CYS A 173 14.82 0.39 -3.36
CA CYS A 173 15.26 1.62 -2.73
C CYS A 173 16.75 1.53 -2.39
N TYR A 174 17.49 2.62 -2.60
CA TYR A 174 18.89 2.73 -2.18
C TYR A 174 19.14 4.03 -1.43
N SER A 175 20.17 4.05 -0.58
CA SER A 175 20.55 5.25 0.17
C SER A 175 21.12 6.31 -0.76
N ASP A 176 20.53 7.51 -0.74
CA ASP A 176 20.81 8.59 -1.69
C ASP A 176 21.04 9.92 -0.96
N GLY A 177 21.90 9.89 0.06
CA GLY A 177 22.27 11.08 0.84
C GLY A 177 21.27 11.46 1.92
N TRP A 178 21.08 12.77 2.08
CA TRP A 178 20.34 13.40 3.17
C TRP A 178 19.29 14.36 2.63
N PHE A 179 18.15 14.39 3.31
CA PHE A 179 17.00 15.21 2.98
C PHE A 179 16.49 15.97 4.21
N ALA A 180 16.00 17.19 4.00
CA ALA A 180 15.18 17.92 4.96
C ALA A 180 14.17 18.80 4.23
N SER A 181 13.10 19.18 4.93
CA SER A 181 12.15 20.16 4.43
C SER A 181 11.75 21.13 5.52
N ALA A 182 11.69 22.43 5.21
CA ALA A 182 11.22 23.46 6.12
C ALA A 182 10.09 24.26 5.48
N THR A 183 9.26 24.86 6.33
CA THR A 183 8.19 25.77 5.91
C THR A 183 8.19 27.04 6.75
N LEU A 184 7.85 28.16 6.12
CA LEU A 184 7.53 29.42 6.80
C LEU A 184 6.22 29.97 6.22
N LEU A 185 5.37 30.53 7.08
CA LEU A 185 4.15 31.23 6.71
C LEU A 185 4.47 32.72 6.54
N VAL A 186 4.13 33.25 5.38
CA VAL A 186 4.37 34.63 4.98
C VAL A 186 3.03 35.35 4.87
N PRO A 187 2.65 36.18 5.85
CA PRO A 187 1.38 36.91 5.79
C PRO A 187 1.45 38.05 4.77
N GLY A 188 0.31 38.58 4.38
CA GLY A 188 0.18 39.82 3.61
C GLY A 188 0.52 41.07 4.44
N PRO A 189 0.46 42.26 3.83
CA PRO A 189 0.35 42.48 2.38
C PRO A 189 1.62 42.01 1.65
N GLN A 190 1.53 41.85 0.32
CA GLN A 190 2.59 41.44 -0.59
C GLN A 190 3.17 40.06 -0.26
N ALA A 191 2.32 39.10 0.09
CA ALA A 191 2.75 37.78 0.59
C ALA A 191 3.67 37.07 -0.41
N ILE A 192 3.34 37.09 -1.70
CA ILE A 192 4.15 36.47 -2.76
C ILE A 192 5.51 37.16 -2.92
N ALA A 193 5.54 38.49 -2.92
CA ALA A 193 6.80 39.24 -3.05
C ALA A 193 7.72 39.01 -1.85
N LYS A 194 7.16 39.00 -0.63
CA LYS A 194 7.90 38.64 0.59
C LYS A 194 8.38 37.19 0.55
N ALA A 195 7.59 36.25 0.04
CA ALA A 195 8.02 34.87 -0.07
C ALA A 195 9.20 34.71 -1.04
N LYS A 196 9.15 35.37 -2.21
CA LYS A 196 10.27 35.41 -3.17
C LYS A 196 11.52 36.08 -2.59
N ALA A 197 11.36 37.17 -1.84
CA ALA A 197 12.48 37.80 -1.14
C ALA A 197 13.09 36.88 -0.07
N THR A 198 12.25 36.16 0.68
CA THR A 198 12.68 35.17 1.67
C THR A 198 13.47 34.03 1.01
N ASP A 199 12.96 33.50 -0.10
CA ASP A 199 13.63 32.48 -0.91
C ASP A 199 15.00 32.95 -1.41
N TYR A 200 15.05 34.17 -1.96
CA TYR A 200 16.29 34.78 -2.44
C TYR A 200 17.34 34.91 -1.33
N ILE A 201 16.95 35.38 -0.14
CA ILE A 201 17.86 35.52 1.00
C ILE A 201 18.40 34.15 1.42
N LEU A 202 17.55 33.13 1.49
CA LEU A 202 17.97 31.79 1.89
C LEU A 202 18.94 31.18 0.87
N ASN A 203 18.59 31.21 -0.41
CA ASN A 203 19.46 30.68 -1.48
C ASN A 203 20.80 31.42 -1.50
N SER A 204 20.80 32.74 -1.32
CA SER A 204 22.03 33.53 -1.27
C SER A 204 22.94 33.13 -0.09
N ARG A 205 22.37 32.81 1.07
CA ARG A 205 23.14 32.32 2.24
C ARG A 205 23.73 30.92 2.03
N LEU A 206 23.11 30.13 1.17
CA LEU A 206 23.47 28.73 0.93
C LEU A 206 24.22 28.52 -0.40
N ALA A 207 24.49 29.58 -1.15
CA ALA A 207 25.11 29.51 -2.48
C ALA A 207 26.50 28.87 -2.50
N GLY A 208 27.19 28.80 -1.36
CA GLY A 208 28.48 28.11 -1.23
C GLY A 208 28.38 26.59 -1.04
N LEU A 209 27.17 26.03 -0.92
CA LEU A 209 26.93 24.60 -0.76
C LEU A 209 26.61 23.97 -2.13
N GLU A 210 27.63 23.70 -2.93
CA GLU A 210 27.48 23.30 -4.35
C GLU A 210 26.66 22.01 -4.54
N GLU A 211 26.72 21.07 -3.58
CA GLU A 211 25.99 19.80 -3.64
C GLU A 211 24.57 19.88 -3.05
N LEU A 212 24.19 21.02 -2.46
CA LEU A 212 22.88 21.23 -1.88
C LEU A 212 21.88 21.64 -2.97
N VAL A 213 20.97 20.73 -3.31
CA VAL A 213 19.86 21.02 -4.20
C VAL A 213 18.68 21.52 -3.38
N ILE A 214 18.18 22.72 -3.71
CA ILE A 214 17.03 23.35 -3.05
C ILE A 214 15.86 23.40 -4.03
N HIS A 215 14.72 22.85 -3.62
CA HIS A 215 13.44 23.00 -4.33
C HIS A 215 12.51 23.88 -3.50
N THR A 216 12.07 24.99 -4.09
CA THR A 216 11.17 25.95 -3.46
C THR A 216 9.75 25.85 -4.02
N GLU A 217 8.77 25.84 -3.12
CA GLU A 217 7.34 25.85 -3.44
C GLU A 217 6.64 26.97 -2.68
N LEU A 218 5.69 27.65 -3.32
CA LEU A 218 4.84 28.66 -2.69
C LEU A 218 3.41 28.12 -2.55
N LEU A 219 3.13 27.45 -1.43
CA LEU A 219 1.82 26.88 -1.15
C LEU A 219 0.79 28.00 -0.96
N GLY A 220 -0.39 27.82 -1.57
CA GLY A 220 -1.44 28.84 -1.64
C GLY A 220 -1.44 29.63 -2.94
N THR A 221 -0.39 29.55 -3.78
CA THR A 221 -0.33 30.23 -5.08
C THR A 221 -0.85 29.37 -6.23
N GLY A 222 -1.71 28.38 -5.96
CA GLY A 222 -2.24 27.48 -6.99
C GLY A 222 -1.24 26.46 -7.54
N ILE A 223 -0.24 26.04 -6.76
CA ILE A 223 0.80 25.08 -7.21
C ILE A 223 0.26 23.69 -7.62
N THR A 224 -0.96 23.36 -7.22
CA THR A 224 -1.68 22.12 -7.60
C THR A 224 -2.46 22.27 -8.90
N MET A 225 -2.55 23.48 -9.45
CA MET A 225 -3.32 23.75 -10.67
C MET A 225 -2.52 23.36 -11.92
N PRO A 226 -3.18 22.89 -12.98
CA PRO A 226 -2.53 22.64 -14.26
C PRO A 226 -1.96 23.95 -14.84
N LYS A 227 -0.88 23.83 -15.63
CA LYS A 227 -0.32 24.98 -16.37
C LYS A 227 -1.39 25.57 -17.30
N GLY A 228 -1.59 26.88 -17.23
CA GLY A 228 -2.66 27.57 -17.97
C GLY A 228 -4.04 27.47 -17.34
N GLY A 229 -4.14 26.98 -16.10
CA GLY A 229 -5.36 27.02 -15.29
C GLY A 229 -5.67 28.41 -14.73
N ILE A 230 -6.46 28.45 -13.66
CA ILE A 230 -6.89 29.69 -13.01
C ILE A 230 -5.67 30.46 -12.48
N GLU A 231 -5.45 31.67 -13.00
CA GLU A 231 -4.46 32.60 -12.45
C GLU A 231 -5.03 33.30 -11.22
N LEU A 232 -4.29 33.24 -10.11
CA LEU A 232 -4.61 34.02 -8.92
C LEU A 232 -4.20 35.47 -9.17
N GLN A 233 -5.17 36.36 -9.33
CA GLN A 233 -4.94 37.77 -9.69
C GLN A 233 -4.76 38.71 -8.49
N GLU A 234 -4.98 38.24 -7.24
CA GLU A 234 -5.02 39.09 -6.05
C GLU A 234 -3.79 38.90 -5.12
N ASP A 235 -3.49 39.92 -4.31
CA ASP A 235 -2.52 39.84 -3.21
C ASP A 235 -3.06 38.88 -2.14
N LEU A 236 -2.54 37.66 -2.12
CA LEU A 236 -2.98 36.62 -1.21
C LEU A 236 -2.80 37.06 0.26
N PRO A 237 -3.76 36.76 1.15
CA PRO A 237 -3.65 37.13 2.56
C PRO A 237 -2.46 36.47 3.25
N GLU A 238 -2.03 35.31 2.76
CA GLU A 238 -0.83 34.61 3.19
C GLU A 238 -0.38 33.59 2.15
N VAL A 239 0.91 33.24 2.19
CA VAL A 239 1.53 32.17 1.38
C VAL A 239 2.43 31.36 2.31
N MET A 240 2.43 30.04 2.18
CA MET A 240 3.41 29.21 2.87
C MET A 240 4.55 28.86 1.91
N ILE A 241 5.74 29.39 2.18
CA ILE A 241 6.94 28.97 1.46
C ILE A 241 7.44 27.66 2.05
N ARG A 242 7.72 26.69 1.18
CA ARG A 242 8.31 25.40 1.51
C ARG A 242 9.61 25.22 0.75
N TRP A 243 10.65 24.82 1.46
CA TRP A 243 11.89 24.34 0.86
C TRP A 243 12.05 22.86 1.14
N SER A 244 12.36 22.10 0.11
CA SER A 244 12.77 20.71 0.18
C SER A 244 14.20 20.61 -0.34
N VAL A 245 15.12 20.15 0.51
CA VAL A 245 16.55 20.11 0.17
C VAL A 245 17.10 18.69 0.18
N LYS A 246 18.07 18.43 -0.69
CA LYS A 246 18.86 17.20 -0.67
C LYS A 246 20.34 17.50 -0.88
N SER A 247 21.20 16.72 -0.24
CA SER A 247 22.66 16.72 -0.45
C SER A 247 23.23 15.35 -0.09
N PRO A 248 24.29 14.85 -0.76
CA PRO A 248 25.05 13.70 -0.28
C PRO A 248 25.67 13.95 1.10
N ASN A 249 25.93 15.21 1.47
CA ASN A 249 26.52 15.60 2.75
C ASN A 249 25.45 16.02 3.77
N ARG A 250 25.46 15.34 4.93
CA ARG A 250 24.56 15.65 6.05
C ARG A 250 24.71 17.09 6.53
N THR A 251 25.94 17.59 6.53
CA THR A 251 26.31 18.90 7.08
C THR A 251 25.63 20.03 6.31
N ASP A 252 25.53 19.93 5.00
CA ASP A 252 24.85 20.94 4.16
C ASP A 252 23.38 21.09 4.55
N VAL A 253 22.72 19.96 4.82
CA VAL A 253 21.32 19.92 5.26
C VAL A 253 21.18 20.47 6.68
N GLU A 254 22.17 20.28 7.55
CA GLU A 254 22.21 20.92 8.88
C GLU A 254 22.40 22.43 8.79
N ILE A 255 23.26 22.91 7.88
CA ILE A 255 23.47 24.34 7.62
C ILE A 255 22.20 24.98 7.06
N PHE A 256 21.53 24.31 6.12
CA PHE A 256 20.20 24.72 5.65
C PHE A 256 19.22 24.85 6.82
N GLY A 257 19.09 23.83 7.67
CA GLY A 257 18.18 23.86 8.81
C GLY A 257 18.47 24.98 9.81
N LYS A 258 19.75 25.32 10.01
CA LYS A 258 20.18 26.47 10.82
C LYS A 258 19.91 27.82 10.16
N SER A 259 19.82 27.87 8.84
CA SER A 259 19.62 29.10 8.04
C SER A 259 18.16 29.51 7.90
N VAL A 260 17.21 28.57 8.07
CA VAL A 260 15.77 28.85 7.93
C VAL A 260 15.21 29.62 9.13
N ALA A 261 15.37 29.13 10.37
CA ALA A 261 14.77 29.78 11.55
C ALA A 261 15.15 31.27 11.72
N PRO A 262 16.39 31.72 11.45
CA PRO A 262 16.73 33.14 11.50
C PRO A 262 15.91 34.02 10.55
N LEU A 263 15.34 33.51 9.46
CA LEU A 263 14.58 34.31 8.49
C LEU A 263 13.37 35.01 9.11
N VAL A 264 12.82 34.49 10.22
CA VAL A 264 11.74 35.14 10.98
C VAL A 264 12.13 36.55 11.44
N LEU A 265 13.41 36.77 11.76
CA LEU A 265 13.92 38.05 12.26
C LEU A 265 15.03 38.66 11.37
N THR A 266 15.33 38.01 10.24
CA THR A 266 16.39 38.44 9.30
C THR A 266 15.94 38.39 7.84
N GLY A 267 14.63 38.36 7.62
CA GLY A 267 13.97 38.41 6.32
C GLY A 267 12.82 39.44 6.33
N PRO A 268 11.89 39.36 5.37
CA PRO A 268 10.71 40.22 5.32
C PRO A 268 9.87 40.15 6.61
N ALA A 269 9.22 41.27 6.95
CA ALA A 269 8.47 41.38 8.20
C ALA A 269 7.21 40.49 8.25
N GLY A 270 6.90 40.01 9.46
CA GLY A 270 5.68 39.26 9.78
C GLY A 270 5.75 37.75 9.52
N VAL A 271 6.87 37.23 9.02
CA VAL A 271 7.04 35.79 8.76
C VAL A 271 6.95 35.00 10.06
N SER A 272 6.24 33.88 10.05
CA SER A 272 6.12 32.95 11.18
C SER A 272 6.43 31.51 10.74
N GLY A 273 6.73 30.60 11.66
CA GLY A 273 7.03 29.22 11.28
C GLY A 273 7.12 28.24 12.44
N TYR A 274 6.34 27.16 12.35
CA TYR A 274 6.31 26.07 13.34
C TYR A 274 7.26 24.91 12.97
N SER A 275 7.83 24.89 11.76
CA SER A 275 8.73 23.84 11.24
C SER A 275 10.07 24.38 10.71
N ALA A 276 10.54 25.51 11.24
CA ALA A 276 11.70 26.24 10.73
C ALA A 276 13.08 25.64 11.08
N ARG A 277 13.12 24.49 11.78
CA ARG A 277 14.36 23.80 12.20
C ARG A 277 14.31 22.31 11.86
N PRO A 278 14.26 21.95 10.57
CA PRO A 278 14.19 20.54 10.21
C PRO A 278 15.48 19.81 10.55
N ARG A 279 15.37 18.52 10.83
CA ARG A 279 16.52 17.64 11.04
C ARG A 279 16.85 16.89 9.75
N PRO A 280 18.13 16.75 9.38
CA PRO A 280 18.51 15.89 8.26
C PRO A 280 18.10 14.45 8.53
N ARG A 281 17.45 13.85 7.53
CA ARG A 281 17.05 12.44 7.50
C ARG A 281 17.76 11.75 6.34
N SER A 282 18.09 10.48 6.51
CA SER A 282 18.61 9.68 5.38
C SER A 282 17.54 9.61 4.31
N GLN A 283 17.95 9.89 3.08
CA GLN A 283 17.09 9.77 1.90
C GLN A 283 17.25 8.37 1.32
N LEU A 284 16.12 7.71 1.08
CA LEU A 284 16.07 6.51 0.25
C LEU A 284 15.49 6.91 -1.09
N ARG A 285 16.26 6.74 -2.17
CA ARG A 285 15.74 6.93 -3.52
C ARG A 285 15.05 5.67 -3.99
N PHE A 286 13.80 5.83 -4.41
CA PHE A 286 13.03 4.79 -5.08
C PHE A 286 13.48 4.64 -6.54
N VAL A 287 13.72 3.39 -6.95
CA VAL A 287 14.05 3.02 -8.34
C VAL A 287 13.09 1.91 -8.76
N PRO A 288 12.11 2.23 -9.62
CA PRO A 288 11.33 1.21 -10.29
C PRO A 288 12.15 0.63 -11.45
N LEU A 289 12.20 -0.69 -11.54
CA LEU A 289 12.85 -1.38 -12.66
C LEU A 289 12.06 -2.62 -13.05
N LEU A 290 12.28 -3.09 -14.27
CA LEU A 290 11.73 -4.34 -14.78
C LEU A 290 12.80 -5.43 -14.72
N VAL A 291 12.42 -6.62 -14.26
CA VAL A 291 13.28 -7.81 -14.31
C VAL A 291 12.56 -8.92 -15.06
N ASN A 292 13.30 -9.74 -15.79
CA ASN A 292 12.73 -10.92 -16.42
C ASN A 292 12.17 -11.86 -15.33
N ARG A 293 10.93 -12.30 -15.51
CA ARG A 293 10.18 -13.13 -14.57
C ARG A 293 10.90 -14.43 -14.21
N GLU A 294 11.49 -15.11 -15.19
CA GLU A 294 12.13 -16.41 -15.01
C GLU A 294 13.32 -16.33 -14.05
N THR A 295 14.00 -15.17 -13.99
CA THR A 295 15.12 -14.96 -13.05
C THR A 295 14.66 -14.91 -11.59
N VAL A 296 13.39 -14.55 -11.35
CA VAL A 296 12.80 -14.43 -10.01
C VAL A 296 12.03 -15.70 -9.66
N GLU A 297 11.04 -16.08 -10.47
CA GLU A 297 10.08 -17.14 -10.14
C GLU A 297 10.73 -18.52 -10.05
N ALA A 298 11.73 -18.81 -10.89
CA ALA A 298 12.48 -20.07 -10.82
C ALA A 298 13.27 -20.23 -9.51
N ARG A 299 13.43 -19.15 -8.72
CA ARG A 299 14.16 -19.13 -7.45
C ARG A 299 13.23 -19.02 -6.23
N VAL A 300 11.91 -18.97 -6.44
CA VAL A 300 10.95 -18.89 -5.34
C VAL A 300 10.91 -20.25 -4.62
N ASP A 301 11.33 -20.24 -3.35
CA ASP A 301 11.18 -21.37 -2.44
C ASP A 301 10.09 -21.04 -1.42
N ILE A 302 9.11 -21.93 -1.29
CA ILE A 302 8.02 -21.81 -0.32
C ILE A 302 8.25 -22.85 0.78
N PRO A 303 8.92 -22.49 1.89
CA PRO A 303 9.10 -23.41 2.99
C PRO A 303 7.78 -23.61 3.74
N MET A 304 7.30 -24.85 3.78
CA MET A 304 6.24 -25.22 4.72
C MET A 304 6.82 -25.22 6.13
N LEU A 305 6.47 -24.20 6.91
CA LEU A 305 6.78 -24.13 8.33
C LEU A 305 5.73 -24.91 9.12
N ARG A 306 6.19 -25.77 10.03
CA ARG A 306 5.33 -26.44 11.00
C ARG A 306 5.77 -26.06 12.41
N THR A 307 4.86 -26.10 13.37
CA THR A 307 5.25 -26.03 14.79
C THR A 307 5.51 -27.43 15.32
N LEU A 308 6.36 -27.54 16.34
CA LEU A 308 6.60 -28.80 17.03
C LEU A 308 5.30 -29.35 17.64
N ARG A 309 4.43 -28.47 18.17
CA ARG A 309 3.09 -28.86 18.65
C ARG A 309 2.27 -29.55 17.58
N LYS A 310 2.20 -28.97 16.37
CA LYS A 310 1.43 -29.54 15.25
C LYS A 310 2.01 -30.90 14.85
N ALA A 311 3.33 -30.99 14.69
CA ALA A 311 4.00 -32.24 14.33
C ALA A 311 3.78 -33.36 15.38
N LEU A 312 3.85 -33.03 16.67
CA LEU A 312 3.60 -33.99 17.75
C LEU A 312 2.13 -34.42 17.80
N THR A 313 1.19 -33.51 17.57
CA THR A 313 -0.24 -33.79 17.61
C THR A 313 -0.69 -34.64 16.42
N GLU A 314 -0.11 -34.44 15.23
CA GLU A 314 -0.34 -35.30 14.07
C GLU A 314 0.13 -36.75 14.33
N ARG A 315 1.27 -36.93 15.01
CA ARG A 315 1.79 -38.26 15.38
C ARG A 315 1.03 -38.89 16.55
N ARG A 316 0.61 -38.06 17.51
CA ARG A 316 -0.03 -38.47 18.77
C ARG A 316 -1.15 -37.49 19.14
N PRO A 317 -2.36 -37.68 18.60
CA PRO A 317 -3.49 -36.77 18.83
C PRO A 317 -3.86 -36.62 20.32
N ASP A 318 -3.57 -37.63 21.15
CA ASP A 318 -3.84 -37.61 22.58
C ASP A 318 -3.00 -36.58 23.38
N LEU A 319 -1.87 -36.11 22.81
CA LEU A 319 -1.01 -35.13 23.47
C LEU A 319 -1.67 -33.77 23.66
N GLU A 320 -2.57 -33.39 22.75
CA GLU A 320 -3.30 -32.11 22.83
C GLU A 320 -4.12 -32.06 24.13
N ALA A 321 -4.95 -33.09 24.36
CA ALA A 321 -5.78 -33.19 25.54
C ALA A 321 -4.97 -33.46 26.82
N ARG A 322 -3.98 -34.36 26.76
CA ARG A 322 -3.26 -34.84 27.95
C ARG A 322 -2.16 -33.91 28.44
N VAL A 323 -1.49 -33.22 27.52
CA VAL A 323 -0.27 -32.46 27.81
C VAL A 323 -0.44 -30.98 27.48
N PHE A 324 -0.78 -30.63 26.24
CA PHE A 324 -0.75 -29.24 25.81
C PHE A 324 -1.86 -28.39 26.44
N ASN A 325 -3.09 -28.88 26.50
CA ASN A 325 -4.20 -28.21 27.20
C ASN A 325 -3.95 -28.06 28.71
N ARG A 326 -3.19 -28.98 29.31
CA ARG A 326 -2.79 -28.89 30.72
C ARG A 326 -1.70 -27.84 30.92
N LEU A 327 -0.68 -27.83 30.05
CA LEU A 327 0.38 -26.84 30.07
C LEU A 327 -0.15 -25.42 29.84
N GLN A 328 -1.12 -25.26 28.95
CA GLN A 328 -1.76 -23.97 28.66
C GLN A 328 -2.50 -23.43 29.90
N ARG A 329 -3.33 -24.27 30.54
CA ARG A 329 -3.99 -23.93 31.81
C ARG A 329 -2.99 -23.52 32.90
N ILE A 330 -1.85 -24.22 33.02
CA ILE A 330 -0.79 -23.86 33.97
C ILE A 330 -0.12 -22.53 33.59
N SER A 331 0.11 -22.28 32.31
CA SER A 331 0.73 -21.03 31.84
C SER A 331 -0.16 -19.81 32.04
N GLU A 332 -1.48 -19.97 32.09
CA GLU A 332 -2.44 -18.87 32.22
C GLU A 332 -2.85 -18.65 33.69
N ASN A 333 -3.19 -19.73 34.40
CA ASN A 333 -3.96 -19.67 35.65
C ASN A 333 -3.18 -20.06 36.92
N GLU A 334 -1.91 -20.46 36.81
CA GLU A 334 -1.12 -20.88 37.97
C GLU A 334 -0.61 -19.69 38.80
N ASN A 335 -0.77 -19.77 40.14
CA ASN A 335 -0.35 -18.73 41.07
C ASN A 335 1.17 -18.75 41.32
N ARG A 336 1.80 -19.93 41.17
CA ARG A 336 3.25 -20.07 41.31
C ARG A 336 3.98 -19.53 40.08
N ILE A 337 4.65 -18.39 40.25
CA ILE A 337 5.40 -17.67 39.21
C ILE A 337 6.38 -18.58 38.45
N ILE A 338 7.11 -19.45 39.17
CA ILE A 338 8.10 -20.36 38.57
C ILE A 338 7.42 -21.36 37.63
N THR A 339 6.36 -22.02 38.09
CA THR A 339 5.63 -23.03 37.31
C THR A 339 4.96 -22.41 36.08
N LYS A 340 4.33 -21.24 36.25
CA LYS A 340 3.75 -20.44 35.15
C LYS A 340 4.80 -20.10 34.10
N ARG A 341 5.99 -19.65 34.52
CA ARG A 341 7.10 -19.31 33.61
C ARG A 341 7.66 -20.52 32.86
N ILE A 342 7.77 -21.67 33.53
CA ILE A 342 8.23 -22.92 32.90
C ILE A 342 7.22 -23.39 31.85
N ALA A 343 5.94 -23.47 32.20
CA ALA A 343 4.88 -23.87 31.27
C ALA A 343 4.83 -22.96 30.03
N GLY A 344 4.88 -21.64 30.24
CA GLY A 344 4.93 -20.69 29.13
C GLY A 344 6.20 -20.81 28.27
N ARG A 345 7.35 -21.17 28.85
CA ARG A 345 8.58 -21.43 28.08
C ARG A 345 8.45 -22.70 27.22
N VAL A 346 7.86 -23.76 27.76
CA VAL A 346 7.62 -25.01 27.03
C VAL A 346 6.65 -24.77 25.87
N LEU A 347 5.52 -24.09 26.11
CA LEU A 347 4.56 -23.75 25.05
C LEU A 347 5.20 -22.89 23.96
N ARG A 348 5.95 -21.84 24.34
CA ARG A 348 6.70 -21.06 23.33
C ARG A 348 7.68 -21.91 22.54
N GLY A 349 8.30 -22.93 23.13
CA GLY A 349 9.16 -23.87 22.42
C GLY A 349 8.39 -24.78 21.46
N LEU A 350 7.20 -25.22 21.86
CA LEU A 350 6.29 -26.03 21.04
C LEU A 350 5.75 -25.25 19.83
N GLU A 351 5.53 -23.94 19.98
CA GLU A 351 5.07 -23.06 18.90
C GLU A 351 6.20 -22.52 18.01
N ARG A 352 7.47 -22.90 18.24
CA ARG A 352 8.57 -22.49 17.35
C ARG A 352 8.45 -23.20 15.99
N PRO A 353 8.67 -22.47 14.88
CA PRO A 353 8.81 -23.09 13.57
C PRO A 353 9.97 -24.10 13.55
N ILE A 354 9.72 -25.29 13.02
CA ILE A 354 10.75 -26.28 12.69
C ILE A 354 10.99 -26.27 11.18
N GLY A 355 12.26 -26.16 10.75
CA GLY A 355 12.66 -26.30 9.34
C GLY A 355 12.73 -27.77 8.90
N ARG A 356 12.75 -28.02 7.58
CA ARG A 356 12.89 -29.39 7.01
C ARG A 356 14.13 -30.07 7.61
N GLY A 357 13.96 -31.26 8.22
CA GLY A 357 15.04 -32.11 8.74
C GLY A 357 15.19 -32.23 10.26
N LYS A 358 14.33 -31.58 11.07
CA LYS A 358 14.37 -31.72 12.56
C LYS A 358 13.31 -32.67 13.15
N VAL A 359 12.75 -33.56 12.33
CA VAL A 359 11.62 -34.42 12.73
C VAL A 359 11.97 -35.92 12.73
N ASP A 360 13.22 -36.25 12.41
CA ASP A 360 13.75 -37.60 12.56
C ASP A 360 14.25 -37.84 13.99
#